data_AF-A0A486XGL7-F1
#
_entry.id   AF-A0A486XGL7-F1
#
_cell.length_a   1.000
_cell.length_b   1.000
_cell.length_c   1.000
_cell.angle_alpha   90.00
_cell.angle_beta   90.00
_cell.angle_gamma   90.00
#
_symmetry.space_group_name_H-M   'P 1'
#
loop_
_entity.id
_entity.type
_entity.pdbx_description
1 polymer ?
#
loop_
_entity_poly.entity_id
_entity_poly.type
_entity_poly.pdbx_seq_one_letter_code
_entity_poly.pdbx_strand_id
1 'polypeptide(L)' 'MKWAARPESLKPRYFEIKEDPAAGFYLYVFEGNKCIYDHLQDTFEIAIECALEDYGVPKNAWEKIENKIS' A
#
# COMPACT_ATOMS: atom_id res chain seq x y z
N MET A 1 23.90 8.59 25.56
CA MET A 1 24.40 7.86 24.37
C MET A 1 23.51 8.20 23.19
N LYS A 2 24.05 8.34 21.98
CA LYS A 2 23.29 8.73 20.80
C LYS A 2 23.63 7.77 19.66
N TRP A 3 22.61 7.15 19.10
CA TRP A 3 22.72 6.29 17.93
C TRP A 3 22.09 7.02 16.74
N ALA A 4 22.72 6.91 15.58
CA ALA A 4 22.20 7.44 14.33
C ALA A 4 22.27 6.33 13.27
N ALA A 5 21.16 6.09 12.60
CA ALA A 5 21.09 5.26 11.40
C ALA A 5 20.80 6.18 10.22
N ARG A 6 21.51 5.99 9.11
CA ARG A 6 21.13 6.51 7.80
C ARG A 6 20.78 5.30 6.95
N PRO A 7 19.52 4.83 6.97
CA PRO A 7 19.15 3.73 6.10
C PRO A 7 19.26 4.23 4.65
N GLU A 8 20.18 3.63 3.89
CA GLU A 8 20.15 3.65 2.43
C GLU A 8 18.98 2.78 1.97
N SER A 9 17.76 3.29 2.09
CA SER A 9 16.62 2.73 1.37
C SER A 9 16.02 3.84 0.52
N LEU A 10 16.67 4.09 -0.62
CA LEU A 10 16.09 4.80 -1.76
C LEU A 10 15.23 3.86 -2.61
N LYS A 11 14.71 2.77 -2.03
CA LYS A 11 13.84 1.88 -2.79
C LYS A 11 12.49 2.58 -2.93
N PRO A 12 12.02 2.80 -4.17
CA PRO A 12 10.69 3.36 -4.36
C PRO A 12 9.66 2.44 -3.71
N ARG A 13 8.71 3.04 -3.02
CA ARG A 13 7.54 2.32 -2.52
C ARG A 13 6.50 2.22 -3.62
N TYR A 14 5.82 1.09 -3.69
CA TYR A 14 4.58 0.95 -4.46
C TYR A 14 3.50 0.31 -3.60
N PHE A 15 2.26 0.48 -4.03
CA PHE A 15 1.08 0.18 -3.24
C PHE A 15 0.08 -0.59 -4.09
N GLU A 16 -0.60 -1.54 -3.46
CA GLU A 16 -1.66 -2.32 -4.09
C GLU A 16 -2.84 -2.39 -3.13
N ILE A 17 -4.06 -2.20 -3.63
CA ILE A 17 -5.27 -2.52 -2.89
C ILE A 17 -5.90 -3.75 -3.53
N LYS A 18 -6.16 -4.78 -2.73
CA LYS A 18 -6.78 -6.02 -3.17
C LYS A 18 -8.02 -6.31 -2.34
N GLU A 19 -9.12 -6.60 -3.02
CA GLU A 19 -10.33 -7.12 -2.41
C GLU A 19 -10.16 -8.61 -2.06
N ASP A 20 -10.48 -8.95 -0.82
CA ASP A 20 -10.67 -10.30 -0.33
C ASP A 20 -12.15 -10.45 0.08
N PRO A 21 -12.96 -11.23 -0.66
CA PRO A 21 -14.39 -11.38 -0.38
C PRO A 21 -14.73 -11.90 1.03
N ALA A 22 -13.77 -12.52 1.73
CA ALA A 22 -13.97 -13.03 3.07
C ALA A 22 -13.54 -12.05 4.18
N ALA A 23 -12.71 -11.05 3.85
CA ALA A 23 -12.06 -10.20 4.85
C ALA A 23 -12.25 -8.69 4.63
N GLY A 24 -12.42 -8.21 3.39
CA GLY A 24 -12.49 -6.78 3.05
C GLY A 24 -11.43 -6.38 2.03
N PHE A 25 -10.72 -5.27 2.27
CA PHE A 25 -9.73 -4.71 1.37
C PHE A 25 -8.36 -4.64 2.05
N TYR A 26 -7.36 -5.31 1.48
CA TYR A 26 -5.97 -5.19 1.92
C TYR A 26 -5.26 -4.07 1.18
N LEU A 27 -4.68 -3.12 1.91
CA LEU A 27 -3.65 -2.19 1.43
C LEU A 27 -2.27 -2.80 1.66
N TYR A 28 -1.60 -3.19 0.60
CA TYR A 28 -0.22 -3.68 0.64
C TYR A 28 0.77 -2.56 0.35
N VAL A 29 1.85 -2.53 1.13
CA VAL A 29 2.96 -1.57 0.99
C VAL A 29 4.23 -2.33 0.70
N PHE A 30 4.85 -2.00 -0.42
CA PHE A 30 6.08 -2.65 -0.87
C PHE A 30 7.27 -1.71 -0.84
N GLU A 31 8.45 -2.25 -0.51
CA GLU A 31 9.74 -1.57 -0.64
C GLU A 31 10.68 -2.43 -1.51
N GLY A 32 10.80 -2.06 -2.79
CA GLY A 32 11.30 -2.99 -3.80
C GLY A 32 10.42 -4.24 -3.88
N ASN A 33 10.99 -5.44 -3.94
CA ASN A 33 10.22 -6.69 -4.10
C ASN A 33 9.68 -7.27 -2.78
N LYS A 34 9.67 -6.50 -1.70
CA LYS A 34 9.27 -6.99 -0.37
C LYS A 34 8.03 -6.26 0.09
N CYS A 35 6.98 -7.01 0.40
CA CYS A 35 5.85 -6.49 1.17
C CYS A 35 6.32 -6.21 2.60
N ILE A 36 6.18 -4.96 3.05
CA ILE A 36 6.61 -4.50 4.36
C ILE A 36 5.44 -4.25 5.31
N TYR A 37 4.24 -3.97 4.79
CA TYR A 37 3.01 -3.82 5.55
C TYR A 37 1.80 -4.32 4.75
N ASP A 38 0.82 -4.85 5.47
CA ASP A 38 -0.52 -5.17 5.01
C ASP A 38 -1.56 -4.61 6.00
N HIS A 39 -2.47 -3.77 5.50
CA HIS A 39 -3.53 -3.18 6.32
C HIS A 39 -4.88 -3.66 5.82
N LEU A 40 -5.61 -4.41 6.65
CA LEU A 40 -6.98 -4.83 6.35
C LEU A 40 -7.96 -3.72 6.69
N GLN A 41 -8.84 -3.39 5.75
CA GLN A 41 -9.90 -2.38 5.90
C GLN A 41 -11.25 -2.93 5.44
N ASP A 42 -12.33 -2.38 6.00
CA ASP A 42 -13.69 -2.83 5.69
C ASP A 42 -14.16 -2.44 4.28
N THR A 43 -13.69 -1.30 3.76
CA THR A 43 -14.08 -0.80 2.43
C THR A 43 -12.89 -0.28 1.62
N PHE A 44 -13.07 -0.19 0.30
CA PHE A 44 -12.07 0.37 -0.62
C PHE A 44 -11.76 1.84 -0.30
N GLU A 45 -12.77 2.63 0.06
CA GLU A 45 -12.61 4.04 0.42
C GLU A 45 -11.72 4.20 1.65
N ILE A 46 -11.91 3.35 2.67
CA ILE A 46 -11.07 3.36 3.88
C ILE A 46 -9.64 2.97 3.52
N ALA A 47 -9.42 1.95 2.67
CA ALA A 47 -8.08 1.58 2.22
C ALA A 47 -7.36 2.72 1.49
N ILE A 48 -8.07 3.49 0.65
CA ILE A 48 -7.55 4.70 0.01
C ILE A 48 -7.23 5.80 1.05
N GLU A 49 -8.09 5.98 2.05
CA GLU A 49 -7.88 6.97 3.12
C GLU A 49 -6.66 6.64 3.97
N CYS A 50 -6.49 5.38 4.38
CA CYS A 50 -5.29 4.91 5.06
C CYS A 50 -4.03 5.17 4.23
N ALA A 51 -4.07 4.91 2.92
CA ALA A 51 -2.92 5.16 2.07
C ALA A 51 -2.56 6.65 1.93
N LEU A 52 -3.56 7.53 1.96
CA LEU A 52 -3.35 8.98 1.97
C LEU A 52 -2.76 9.44 3.31
N GLU A 53 -3.33 8.99 4.43
CA GLU A 53 -2.95 9.45 5.78
C GLU A 53 -1.57 8.95 6.20
N ASP A 54 -1.27 7.66 5.99
CA ASP A 54 -0.06 7.04 6.50
C ASP A 54 1.12 7.11 5.52
N TYR A 55 0.83 7.20 4.21
CA TYR A 55 1.84 7.09 3.15
C TYR A 55 1.82 8.26 2.15
N GLY A 56 0.84 9.16 2.24
CA GLY A 56 0.73 10.32 1.35
C GLY A 56 0.34 9.96 -0.08
N VAL A 57 -0.25 8.77 -0.33
CA VAL A 57 -0.68 8.35 -1.66
C VAL A 57 -1.97 9.09 -2.06
N PRO A 58 -1.97 9.92 -3.11
CA PRO A 58 -3.15 10.68 -3.50
C PRO A 58 -4.33 9.78 -3.90
N LYS A 59 -5.56 10.14 -3.50
CA LYS A 59 -6.77 9.37 -3.86
C LYS A 59 -6.97 9.20 -5.37
N ASN A 60 -6.49 10.14 -6.17
CA ASN A 60 -6.57 10.10 -7.64
C ASN A 60 -5.40 9.36 -8.32
N ALA A 61 -4.46 8.81 -7.56
CA ALA A 61 -3.35 8.01 -8.10
C ALA A 61 -3.73 6.53 -8.29
N TRP A 62 -4.90 6.11 -7.80
CA TRP A 62 -5.38 4.73 -7.88
C TRP A 62 -6.05 4.45 -9.21
N GLU A 63 -5.54 3.45 -9.93
CA GLU A 63 -6.11 2.96 -11.19
C GLU A 63 -6.61 1.52 -11.00
N LYS A 64 -7.81 1.24 -11.49
CA LYS A 64 -8.34 -0.13 -11.50
C LYS A 64 -7.64 -0.92 -12.60
N ILE A 65 -6.80 -1.87 -12.23
CA ILE A 65 -6.18 -2.79 -13.18
C ILE A 65 -7.15 -3.92 -13.47
N GLU A 66 -7.83 -3.87 -14.61
CA GLU A 66 -8.59 -5.02 -15.11
C GLU A 66 -7.59 -6.05 -15.64
N ASN A 67 -7.44 -7.17 -14.94
CA ASN A 67 -6.72 -8.32 -15.47
C ASN A 67 -7.49 -8.84 -16.70
N LYS A 68 -7.07 -8.44 -17.89
CA LYS A 68 -7.45 -9.14 -19.13
C LYS A 68 -6.86 -10.53 -19.06
N ILE A 69 -7.67 -11.49 -18.66
CA ILE A 69 -7.38 -12.91 -18.86
C ILE A 69 -7.31 -13.09 -20.38
N SER A 70 -6.08 -13.24 -20.90
CA SER A 70 -5.83 -13.67 -22.28
C SER A 70 -5.94 -15.18 -22.37
#